data_AF-A0A843EDE2-F1
#
_entry.id   AF-A0A843EDE2-F1
#
_cell.length_a   1.000
_cell.length_b   1.000
_cell.length_c   1.000
_cell.angle_alpha   90.00
_cell.angle_beta   90.00
_cell.angle_gamma   90.00
#
_symmetry.space_group_name_H-M   'P 1'
#
loop_
_entity.id
_entity.type
_entity.pdbx_description
1 polymer ?
#
loop_
_entity_poly.entity_id
_entity_poly.type
_entity_poly.pdbx_seq_one_letter_code
_entity_poly.pdbx_strand_id
1 'polypeptide(L)'
;MEFTYNQKMSIVRLLLDIIRVDGKIDARETFLFEEINNELGLLPEDHFKANEYNTLLSLCVIKAMTPEQKKAFSDMVVRMILADEEVMDNERIAYMDICEFCKIEPVSL
;
A
#
# COMPACT_ATOMS: atom_id res chain seq x y z
N MET A 1 0.27 -14.67 8.59
CA MET A 1 0.93 -13.59 9.35
C MET A 1 -0.12 -12.57 9.69
N GLU A 2 -0.14 -12.03 10.90
CA GLU A 2 -1.21 -11.13 11.33
C GLU A 2 -0.70 -9.68 11.43
N PHE A 3 -1.49 -8.76 10.90
CA PHE A 3 -1.29 -7.32 11.09
C PHE A 3 -2.24 -6.82 12.17
N THR A 4 -1.79 -5.89 12.99
CA THR A 4 -2.72 -5.15 13.88
C THR A 4 -3.64 -4.26 13.06
N TYR A 5 -4.79 -3.87 13.61
CA TYR A 5 -5.71 -2.96 12.91
C TYR A 5 -5.00 -1.67 12.44
N ASN A 6 -4.19 -1.04 13.30
CA ASN A 6 -3.46 0.17 12.94
C ASN A 6 -2.46 -0.06 11.78
N GLN A 7 -1.82 -1.23 11.75
CA GLN A 7 -0.95 -1.64 10.64
C GLN A 7 -1.75 -1.81 9.35
N LYS A 8 -2.89 -2.50 9.39
CA LYS A 8 -3.77 -2.69 8.22
C LYS A 8 -4.21 -1.34 7.66
N MET A 9 -4.69 -0.44 8.51
CA MET A 9 -5.12 0.90 8.09
C MET A 9 -3.97 1.73 7.50
N SER A 10 -2.76 1.60 8.06
CA SER A 10 -1.58 2.27 7.52
C SER A 10 -1.15 1.71 6.16
N ILE A 11 -1.26 0.40 5.96
CA ILE A 11 -1.04 -0.25 4.66
C ILE A 11 -2.02 0.33 3.63
N VAL A 12 -3.31 0.29 3.94
CA VAL A 12 -4.38 0.77 3.05
C VAL A 12 -4.18 2.24 2.71
N ARG A 13 -3.82 3.08 3.68
CA ARG A 13 -3.54 4.51 3.44
C ARG A 13 -2.41 4.71 2.43
N LEU A 14 -1.30 3.99 2.59
CA LEU A 14 -0.16 4.13 1.66
C LEU A 14 -0.44 3.54 0.29
N LEU A 15 -1.18 2.43 0.21
CA LEU A 15 -1.61 1.88 -1.07
C LEU A 15 -2.44 2.90 -1.85
N LEU A 16 -3.42 3.54 -1.19
CA LEU A 16 -4.21 4.62 -1.78
C LEU A 16 -3.36 5.82 -2.21
N ASP A 17 -2.33 6.17 -1.44
CA ASP A 17 -1.44 7.28 -1.79
C ASP A 17 -0.62 6.98 -3.04
N ILE A 18 -0.19 5.73 -3.24
CA ILE A 18 0.62 5.29 -4.40
C ILE A 18 -0.22 5.27 -5.69
N ILE A 19 -1.37 4.60 -5.70
CA ILE A 19 -2.19 4.49 -6.93
C ILE A 19 -2.88 5.81 -7.31
N ARG A 20 -2.92 6.80 -6.42
CA ARG A 20 -3.47 8.12 -6.71
C ARG A 20 -2.41 9.14 -7.14
N VAL A 21 -1.12 8.77 -7.19
CA VAL A 21 -0.05 9.73 -7.50
C VAL A 21 -0.23 10.34 -8.90
N ASP A 22 -0.79 9.60 -9.85
CA ASP A 22 -1.02 10.08 -11.22
C ASP A 22 -2.37 10.81 -11.40
N GLY A 23 -3.23 10.79 -10.37
CA GLY A 23 -4.56 11.40 -10.37
C GLY A 23 -5.62 10.62 -11.15
N LYS A 24 -5.32 9.43 -11.64
CA LYS A 24 -6.28 8.49 -12.25
C LYS A 24 -6.52 7.33 -11.29
N ILE A 25 -7.65 6.65 -11.44
CA ILE A 25 -7.94 5.42 -10.71
C ILE A 25 -8.55 4.48 -11.74
N ASP A 26 -7.86 3.38 -12.03
CA ASP A 26 -8.32 2.33 -12.94
C ASP A 26 -9.25 1.34 -12.20
N ALA A 27 -10.17 0.73 -12.94
CA ALA A 27 -11.09 -0.26 -12.39
C ALA A 27 -10.36 -1.52 -11.86
N ARG A 28 -9.23 -1.89 -12.45
CA ARG A 28 -8.38 -3.03 -12.05
C ARG A 28 -7.68 -2.77 -10.72
N GLU A 29 -7.18 -1.55 -10.51
CA GLU A 29 -6.60 -1.14 -9.23
C GLU A 29 -7.65 -1.15 -8.12
N THR A 30 -8.85 -0.69 -8.44
CA THR A 30 -9.98 -0.71 -7.50
C THR A 30 -10.35 -2.14 -7.10
N PHE A 31 -10.42 -3.06 -8.08
CA PHE A 31 -10.70 -4.47 -7.84
C PHE A 31 -9.62 -5.12 -6.96
N LEU A 32 -8.34 -4.93 -7.29
CA LEU A 32 -7.26 -5.51 -6.53
C LEU A 32 -7.16 -4.91 -5.11
N PHE A 33 -7.47 -3.62 -4.98
CA PHE A 33 -7.55 -2.98 -3.67
C PHE A 33 -8.66 -3.60 -2.80
N GLU A 34 -9.81 -3.94 -3.37
CA GLU A 34 -10.86 -4.71 -2.68
C GLU A 34 -10.37 -6.11 -2.26
N GLU A 35 -9.62 -6.80 -3.12
CA GLU A 35 -8.99 -8.08 -2.76
C GLU A 35 -8.02 -7.93 -1.58
N ILE A 36 -7.18 -6.89 -1.58
CA ILE A 36 -6.25 -6.61 -0.47
C ILE A 36 -7.01 -6.29 0.83
N ASN A 37 -8.11 -5.54 0.77
CA ASN A 37 -8.93 -5.30 1.97
C ASN A 37 -9.50 -6.60 2.53
N ASN A 38 -9.94 -7.52 1.67
CA ASN A 38 -10.41 -8.83 2.08
C ASN A 38 -9.27 -9.69 2.68
N GLU A 39 -8.07 -9.67 2.08
CA GLU A 39 -6.87 -10.34 2.62
C GLU A 39 -6.48 -9.80 4.01
N LEU A 40 -6.65 -8.50 4.23
CA LEU A 40 -6.42 -7.85 5.52
C LEU A 40 -7.60 -8.07 6.49
N GLY A 41 -8.73 -8.62 6.05
CA GLY A 41 -9.93 -8.80 6.86
C GLY A 41 -10.52 -7.47 7.33
N LEU A 42 -10.51 -6.46 6.47
CA LEU A 42 -11.11 -5.15 6.72
C LEU A 42 -12.55 -5.09 6.19
N LEU A 43 -13.36 -4.23 6.79
CA LEU A 43 -14.72 -3.99 6.34
C LEU A 43 -14.76 -2.89 5.27
N PRO A 44 -15.79 -2.82 4.41
CA PRO A 44 -15.93 -1.75 3.43
C PRO A 44 -15.88 -0.34 4.04
N GLU A 45 -16.38 -0.17 5.27
CA GLU A 45 -16.32 1.10 5.99
C GLU A 45 -14.90 1.55 6.39
N ASP A 46 -13.96 0.61 6.53
CA ASP A 46 -12.58 0.91 6.87
C ASP A 46 -11.86 1.61 5.70
N HIS A 47 -12.31 1.42 4.47
CA HIS A 47 -11.81 2.20 3.32
C HIS A 47 -11.96 3.72 3.55
N PHE A 48 -13.13 4.16 4.03
CA PHE A 48 -13.37 5.58 4.28
C PHE A 48 -12.48 6.09 5.41
N LYS A 49 -12.33 5.30 6.48
CA LYS A 49 -11.46 5.63 7.63
C LYS A 49 -9.98 5.71 7.22
N ALA A 50 -9.52 4.90 6.28
CA ALA A 50 -8.13 4.93 5.82
C ALA A 50 -7.75 6.27 5.17
N ASN A 51 -8.72 7.00 4.57
CA ASN A 51 -8.45 8.34 4.05
C ASN A 51 -8.17 9.37 5.15
N GLU A 52 -8.60 9.11 6.39
CA GLU A 52 -8.38 9.98 7.54
C GLU A 52 -7.00 9.75 8.19
N TYR A 53 -6.31 8.68 7.82
CA TYR A 53 -4.98 8.37 8.36
C TYR A 53 -3.93 9.31 7.76
N ASN A 54 -3.01 9.77 8.62
CA ASN A 54 -1.91 10.61 8.21
C ASN A 54 -0.79 9.78 7.57
N THR A 55 -0.42 10.11 6.33
CA THR A 55 0.63 9.43 5.55
C THR A 55 1.97 9.32 6.31
N LEU A 56 2.43 10.39 6.98
CA LEU A 56 3.72 10.35 7.70
C LEU A 56 3.67 9.40 8.91
N LEU A 57 2.55 9.38 9.63
CA LEU A 57 2.36 8.43 10.73
C LEU A 57 2.25 7.00 10.20
N SER A 58 1.55 6.78 9.09
CA SER A 58 1.49 5.47 8.43
C SER A 58 2.86 4.98 7.99
N LEU A 59 3.72 5.83 7.43
CA LEU A 59 5.11 5.49 7.13
C LEU A 59 5.89 5.08 8.38
N CYS A 60 5.70 5.77 9.51
CA CYS A 60 6.32 5.38 10.78
C CYS A 60 5.84 3.98 11.24
N VAL A 61 4.56 3.68 11.07
CA VAL A 61 3.99 2.35 11.38
C VAL A 61 4.60 1.27 10.51
N ILE A 62 4.69 1.48 9.18
CA ILE A 62 5.30 0.51 8.27
C ILE A 62 6.79 0.31 8.59
N LYS A 63 7.51 1.38 8.88
CA LYS A 63 8.94 1.32 9.24
C LYS A 63 9.20 0.47 10.50
N ALA A 64 8.25 0.43 11.43
CA ALA A 64 8.35 -0.34 12.68
C ALA A 64 7.88 -1.81 12.55
N MET A 65 7.34 -2.22 11.41
CA MET A 65 6.92 -3.61 11.16
C MET A 65 8.08 -4.61 11.19
N THR A 66 7.76 -5.89 11.38
CA THR A 66 8.75 -6.96 11.23
C THR A 66 9.21 -7.07 9.77
N PRO A 67 10.39 -7.67 9.50
CA PRO A 67 10.86 -7.88 8.13
C PRO A 67 9.84 -8.63 7.26
N GLU A 68 9.16 -9.62 7.81
CA GLU A 68 8.17 -10.41 7.07
C GLU A 68 6.91 -9.60 6.78
N GLN A 69 6.47 -8.74 7.72
CA GLN A 69 5.35 -7.81 7.51
C GLN A 69 5.68 -6.75 6.45
N LYS A 70 6.91 -6.24 6.45
CA LYS A 70 7.40 -5.30 5.42
C LYS A 70 7.43 -5.94 4.04
N LYS A 71 7.87 -7.19 3.96
CA LYS A 71 7.83 -7.95 2.71
C LYS A 71 6.40 -8.11 2.20
N ALA A 72 5.47 -8.52 3.06
CA ALA A 72 4.07 -8.64 2.67
C ALA A 72 3.46 -7.30 2.20
N PHE A 73 3.78 -6.19 2.88
CA PHE A 73 3.39 -4.86 2.40
C PHE A 73 3.97 -4.54 1.02
N SER A 74 5.26 -4.79 0.82
CA SER A 74 5.93 -4.60 -0.48
C SER A 74 5.27 -5.41 -1.60
N ASP A 75 4.96 -6.68 -1.33
CA ASP A 75 4.29 -7.55 -2.30
C ASP A 75 2.89 -7.02 -2.66
N MET A 76 2.15 -6.45 -1.70
CA MET A 76 0.86 -5.80 -1.96
C MET A 76 0.99 -4.54 -2.83
N VAL A 77 1.98 -3.69 -2.56
CA VAL A 77 2.24 -2.49 -3.37
C VAL A 77 2.57 -2.87 -4.81
N VAL A 78 3.48 -3.83 -4.99
CA VAL A 78 3.90 -4.31 -6.32
C VAL A 78 2.72 -4.90 -7.07
N ARG A 79 1.90 -5.73 -6.42
CA ARG A 79 0.67 -6.25 -7.03
C ARG A 79 -0.23 -5.11 -7.50
N MET A 80 -0.38 -4.04 -6.71
CA MET A 80 -1.19 -2.88 -7.09
C MET A 80 -0.64 -2.11 -8.27
N ILE A 81 0.65 -1.79 -8.28
CA ILE A 81 1.29 -1.07 -9.40
C ILE A 81 1.23 -1.90 -10.70
N LEU A 82 1.34 -3.23 -10.60
CA LEU A 82 1.26 -4.12 -11.76
C LEU A 82 -0.17 -4.51 -12.15
N ALA A 83 -1.20 -3.98 -11.47
CA ALA A 83 -2.59 -4.27 -11.79
C ALA A 83 -3.04 -3.60 -13.09
N ASP A 84 -2.41 -2.47 -13.44
CA ASP A 84 -2.54 -1.83 -14.75
C ASP A 84 -1.49 -2.40 -15.74
N GLU A 85 -1.77 -2.26 -17.04
CA GLU A 85 -0.86 -2.61 -18.13
C GLU A 85 0.31 -1.62 -18.26
N GLU A 86 0.20 -0.41 -17.68
CA GLU A 86 1.24 0.62 -17.70
C GLU A 86 1.69 0.96 -16.28
N VAL A 87 2.93 0.59 -15.94
CA VAL A 87 3.58 1.06 -14.70
C VAL A 87 4.02 2.50 -14.90
N MET A 88 3.43 3.41 -14.14
CA MET A 88 3.77 4.83 -14.25
C MET A 88 5.04 5.16 -13.44
N ASP A 89 5.92 6.00 -13.99
CA ASP A 89 7.21 6.35 -13.37
C ASP A 89 7.05 6.94 -11.96
N ASN A 90 5.99 7.70 -11.74
CA ASN A 90 5.68 8.35 -10.46
C ASN A 90 5.28 7.35 -9.36
N GLU A 91 4.56 6.28 -9.70
CA GLU A 91 4.22 5.21 -8.75
C GLU A 91 5.46 4.40 -8.37
N ARG A 92 6.31 4.11 -9.36
CA ARG A 92 7.61 3.47 -9.16
C ARG A 92 8.48 4.30 -8.23
N ILE A 93 8.59 5.61 -8.46
CA ILE A 93 9.34 6.52 -7.59
C ILE A 93 8.75 6.51 -6.17
N ALA A 94 7.43 6.63 -6.03
CA ALA A 94 6.77 6.59 -4.73
C ALA A 94 7.05 5.28 -3.97
N TYR A 95 6.99 4.13 -4.65
CA TYR A 95 7.34 2.84 -4.05
C TYR A 95 8.80 2.77 -3.61
N MET A 96 9.73 3.27 -4.44
CA MET A 96 11.16 3.29 -4.11
C MET A 96 11.44 4.18 -2.90
N ASP A 97 10.83 5.37 -2.83
CA ASP A 97 10.95 6.30 -1.70
C ASP A 97 10.41 5.67 -0.40
N ILE A 98 9.29 4.96 -0.48
CA ILE A 98 8.71 4.23 0.65
C ILE A 98 9.65 3.11 1.09
N CYS A 99 10.22 2.35 0.14
CA CYS A 99 11.17 1.28 0.44
C CYS A 99 12.42 1.82 1.15
N GLU A 100 13.00 2.90 0.64
CA GLU A 100 14.15 3.57 1.26
C GLU A 100 13.81 4.03 2.68
N PHE A 101 12.71 4.75 2.85
CA PHE A 101 12.31 5.29 4.16
C PHE A 101 12.03 4.18 5.19
N CYS A 102 11.31 3.14 4.77
CA CYS A 102 10.85 2.06 5.63
C CYS A 102 11.90 0.94 5.82
N LYS A 103 13.04 1.02 5.12
CA LYS A 103 14.08 -0.02 5.08
C LYS A 103 13.51 -1.36 4.62
N ILE A 104 12.87 -1.33 3.46
CA ILE A 104 12.30 -2.49 2.78
C ILE A 104 13.20 -2.78 1.58
N GLU A 105 13.53 -4.05 1.37
CA GLU A 105 14.22 -4.47 0.14
C GLU A 105 13.25 -4.34 -1.03
N PRO A 106 13.54 -3.49 -2.03
CA PRO A 106 12.63 -3.28 -3.14
C PRO A 106 12.58 -4.51 -4.04
N VAL A 107 11.39 -4.82 -4.54
CA VAL A 107 11.18 -5.78 -5.63
C VAL A 107 11.33 -5.01 -6.94
N SER A 108 11.94 -5.65 -7.95
CA SER A 108 12.05 -5.04 -9.28
C SER A 108 10.67 -4.89 -9.90
N LEU A 109 10.27 -3.63 -10.12
CA LEU A 109 9.13 -3.24 -10.96
C LEU A 109 9.56 -3.02 -12.41
#